data_AF-A0A942AWQ2-F1
#
_entry.id   AF-A0A942AWQ2-F1
#
_cell.length_a   1.000
_cell.length_b   1.000
_cell.length_c   1.000
_cell.angle_alpha   90.00
_cell.angle_beta   90.00
_cell.angle_gamma   90.00
#
_symmetry.space_group_name_H-M   'P 1'
#
loop_
_entity.id
_entity.type
_entity.pdbx_description
1 polymer ?
#
loop_
_entity_poly.entity_id
_entity_poly.type
_entity_poly.pdbx_seq_one_letter_code
_entity_poly.pdbx_strand_id
1 'polypeptide(L)'
;MQENASAFESWAIVLKYHLKEYIEKIIIDWEKPQNTSLHYNRFLYRAIKFEKNYDWVVLKGVKDDIEKIEREINNWVVNLPSKSAQEKATRQDSESALERKVLEILSADNRHKGQQLPTGLFKKQVSEATAITPGSNSCIDLWEFHDGEFRIYELKIDSNQGIGILSELMFYVNVMNDLKNGIIKYPQAKDRYRNIETIIEAIEKGTIKTIVGVFLANKMHPLLAKNIKGIIEILNNNTVGILFEKKSISYDKINIVN
;
A
#
# COMPACT_ATOMS: atom_id res chain seq x y z
N MET A 1 -4.02 -8.00 6.78
CA MET A 1 -3.96 -6.52 6.68
C MET A 1 -5.35 -5.96 6.55
N GLN A 2 -6.18 -6.53 5.65
CA GLN A 2 -7.59 -6.15 5.48
C GLN A 2 -8.47 -6.43 6.69
N GLU A 3 -8.32 -7.58 7.34
CA GLU A 3 -9.14 -7.90 8.51
C GLU A 3 -8.83 -6.96 9.66
N ASN A 4 -9.89 -6.48 10.33
CA ASN A 4 -9.81 -5.53 11.43
C ASN A 4 -8.77 -5.93 12.49
N ALA A 5 -8.68 -7.21 12.86
CA ALA A 5 -7.70 -7.68 13.85
C ALA A 5 -6.23 -7.51 13.42
N SER A 6 -5.96 -7.42 12.11
CA SER A 6 -4.61 -7.37 11.53
C SER A 6 -4.19 -5.98 11.04
N ALA A 7 -5.07 -4.98 11.22
CA ALA A 7 -4.94 -3.60 10.74
C ALA A 7 -4.31 -2.67 11.79
N PHE A 8 -3.17 -3.07 12.36
CA PHE A 8 -2.59 -2.39 13.52
C PHE A 8 -2.19 -0.93 13.25
N GLU A 9 -1.70 -0.59 12.05
CA GLU A 9 -1.40 0.80 11.68
C GLU A 9 -2.68 1.64 11.67
N SER A 10 -3.77 1.06 11.15
CA SER A 10 -5.07 1.72 11.08
C SER A 10 -5.61 2.03 12.47
N TRP A 11 -5.53 1.06 13.39
CA TRP A 11 -5.92 1.27 14.78
C TRP A 11 -5.01 2.27 15.49
N ALA A 12 -3.69 2.19 15.29
CA ALA A 12 -2.75 3.12 15.87
C ALA A 12 -3.02 4.57 15.42
N ILE A 13 -3.22 4.81 14.13
CA ILE A 13 -3.55 6.14 13.60
C ILE A 13 -4.87 6.65 14.17
N VAL A 14 -5.90 5.80 14.23
CA VAL A 14 -7.19 6.19 14.81
C VAL A 14 -7.05 6.51 16.30
N LEU A 15 -6.35 5.71 17.08
CA LEU A 15 -6.10 5.98 18.50
C LEU A 15 -5.31 7.29 18.68
N LYS A 16 -4.24 7.47 17.90
CA LYS A 16 -3.42 8.69 17.92
C LYS A 16 -4.24 9.93 17.61
N TYR A 17 -5.17 9.87 16.66
CA TYR A 17 -6.04 10.98 16.31
C TYR A 17 -7.06 11.29 17.40
N HIS A 18 -7.85 10.28 17.79
CA HIS A 18 -9.01 10.47 18.67
C HIS A 18 -8.61 10.71 20.12
N LEU A 19 -7.44 10.24 20.52
CA LEU A 19 -6.91 10.38 21.88
C LEU A 19 -5.62 11.21 21.90
N LYS A 20 -5.44 12.12 20.93
CA LYS A 20 -4.21 12.93 20.77
C LYS A 20 -3.79 13.71 22.02
N GLU A 21 -4.76 14.10 22.85
CA GLU A 21 -4.52 14.80 24.13
C GLU A 21 -3.95 13.87 25.22
N TYR A 22 -4.11 12.55 25.06
CA TYR A 22 -3.72 11.53 26.05
C TYR A 22 -2.59 10.62 25.56
N ILE A 23 -2.40 10.50 24.24
CA ILE A 23 -1.44 9.57 23.62
C ILE A 23 -0.32 10.38 22.97
N GLU A 24 0.84 10.42 23.62
CA GLU A 24 2.07 10.95 23.04
C GLU A 24 2.69 9.95 22.05
N LYS A 25 2.83 8.68 22.47
CA LYS A 25 3.46 7.60 21.69
C LYS A 25 2.60 6.35 21.65
N ILE A 26 2.74 5.59 20.57
CA ILE A 26 2.16 4.26 20.44
C ILE A 26 3.28 3.23 20.42
N ILE A 27 3.18 2.27 21.32
CA ILE A 27 4.13 1.15 21.41
C ILE A 27 3.49 -0.05 20.71
N ILE A 28 4.20 -0.60 19.74
CA ILE A 28 3.82 -1.86 19.09
C ILE A 28 4.68 -2.96 19.69
N ASP A 29 4.02 -3.78 20.49
CA ASP A 29 4.61 -4.93 21.16
C ASP A 29 3.89 -6.19 20.71
N TRP A 30 4.64 -7.27 20.51
CA TRP A 30 4.09 -8.55 20.06
C TRP A 30 4.97 -9.70 20.50
N GLU A 31 4.32 -10.83 20.75
CA GLU A 31 5.00 -12.11 20.93
C GLU A 31 5.30 -12.73 19.57
N LYS A 32 6.51 -13.28 19.43
CA LYS A 32 6.89 -14.01 18.23
C LYS A 32 6.00 -15.26 18.07
N PRO A 33 5.32 -15.44 16.94
CA PRO A 33 4.53 -16.64 16.71
C PRO A 33 5.46 -17.86 16.63
N GLN A 34 4.99 -19.01 17.13
CA GLN A 34 5.75 -20.27 17.11
C GLN A 34 6.17 -20.68 15.70
N ASN A 35 5.29 -20.44 14.71
CA ASN A 35 5.56 -20.70 13.30
C ASN A 35 5.72 -19.39 12.54
N THR A 36 6.96 -19.05 12.16
CA THR A 36 7.22 -17.90 11.30
C THR A 36 6.70 -18.19 9.90
N SER A 37 5.77 -17.35 9.42
CA SER A 37 5.14 -17.48 8.11
C SER A 37 5.44 -16.26 7.23
N LEU A 38 5.09 -16.35 5.94
CA LEU A 38 5.11 -15.20 5.03
C LEU A 38 4.31 -14.01 5.58
N HIS A 39 3.22 -14.28 6.31
CA HIS A 39 2.42 -13.24 6.94
C HIS A 39 3.14 -12.55 8.10
N TYR A 40 3.95 -13.29 8.88
CA TYR A 40 4.76 -12.71 9.95
C TYR A 40 5.83 -11.77 9.39
N ASN A 41 6.55 -12.18 8.34
CA ASN A 41 7.51 -11.29 7.67
C ASN A 41 6.82 -10.04 7.09
N ARG A 42 5.62 -10.18 6.52
CA ARG A 42 4.82 -9.03 6.05
C ARG A 42 4.45 -8.10 7.21
N PHE A 43 4.11 -8.65 8.38
CA PHE A 43 3.86 -7.87 9.59
C PHE A 43 5.14 -7.14 10.04
N LEU A 44 6.29 -7.82 10.11
CA LEU A 44 7.57 -7.20 10.49
C LEU A 44 7.94 -6.04 9.56
N TYR A 45 7.87 -6.26 8.24
CA TYR A 45 8.11 -5.21 7.26
C TYR A 45 7.22 -3.99 7.52
N ARG A 46 5.91 -4.21 7.70
CA ARG A 46 4.94 -3.15 7.99
C ARG A 46 5.26 -2.41 9.29
N ALA A 47 5.57 -3.13 10.37
CA ALA A 47 5.89 -2.54 11.67
C ALA A 47 7.14 -1.65 11.58
N ILE A 48 8.20 -2.15 10.94
CA ILE A 48 9.45 -1.41 10.71
C ILE A 48 9.20 -0.14 9.90
N LYS A 49 8.40 -0.24 8.82
CA LYS A 49 8.05 0.93 8.01
C LYS A 49 7.20 1.92 8.79
N PHE A 50 6.28 1.44 9.62
CA PHE A 50 5.43 2.31 10.40
C PHE A 50 6.21 3.10 11.46
N GLU A 51 7.15 2.45 12.16
CA GLU A 51 8.08 3.15 13.07
C GLU A 51 8.94 4.17 12.33
N LYS A 52 9.51 3.79 11.17
CA LYS A 52 10.33 4.71 10.37
C LYS A 52 9.56 5.91 9.85
N ASN A 53 8.28 5.73 9.51
CA ASN A 53 7.44 6.80 8.96
C ASN A 53 6.99 7.79 10.04
N TYR A 54 6.90 7.41 11.31
CA TYR A 54 6.32 8.26 12.35
C TYR A 54 7.07 8.16 13.68
N ASP A 55 7.68 9.27 14.11
CA ASP A 55 8.50 9.35 15.33
C ASP A 55 7.75 9.04 16.65
N TRP A 56 6.41 9.06 16.61
CA TRP A 56 5.56 8.72 17.75
C TRP A 56 5.24 7.22 17.84
N VAL A 57 5.69 6.40 16.89
CA VAL A 57 5.60 4.94 16.93
C VAL A 57 6.91 4.37 17.46
N VAL A 58 6.83 3.38 18.35
CA VAL A 58 7.99 2.68 18.90
C VAL A 58 7.74 1.18 18.85
N LEU A 59 8.69 0.42 18.32
CA LEU A 59 8.65 -1.04 18.35
C LEU A 59 9.33 -1.56 19.62
N LYS A 60 8.64 -2.45 20.34
CA LYS A 60 9.20 -3.23 21.45
C LYS A 60 9.33 -4.72 21.16
N GLY A 61 8.93 -5.15 19.96
CA GLY A 61 8.98 -6.56 19.59
C GLY A 61 10.38 -7.14 19.44
N VAL A 62 10.46 -8.27 18.76
CA VAL A 62 11.69 -9.09 18.74
C VAL A 62 12.80 -8.43 17.91
N LYS A 63 13.75 -7.82 18.62
CA LYS A 63 14.90 -7.08 18.05
C LYS A 63 15.63 -7.88 16.97
N ASP A 64 15.91 -9.16 17.22
CA ASP A 64 16.64 -10.02 16.27
C ASP A 64 15.91 -10.18 14.94
N ASP A 65 14.58 -10.27 14.96
CA ASP A 65 13.76 -10.40 13.76
C ASP A 65 13.74 -9.07 12.98
N ILE A 66 13.64 -7.94 13.70
CA ILE A 66 13.71 -6.60 13.10
C ILE A 66 15.05 -6.41 12.38
N GLU A 67 16.16 -6.61 13.10
CA GLU A 67 17.51 -6.43 12.56
C GLU A 67 17.77 -7.36 11.37
N LYS A 68 17.20 -8.57 11.38
CA LYS A 68 17.28 -9.49 10.23
C LYS A 68 16.65 -8.88 8.99
N ILE A 69 15.44 -8.32 9.09
CA ILE A 69 14.77 -7.68 7.95
C ILE A 69 15.61 -6.51 7.44
N GLU A 70 16.12 -5.66 8.34
CA GLU A 70 16.93 -4.50 7.97
C GLU A 70 18.23 -4.87 7.27
N ARG A 71 18.91 -5.94 7.70
CA ARG A 71 20.11 -6.44 7.02
C ARG A 71 19.81 -7.02 5.64
N GLU A 72 18.66 -7.65 5.46
CA GLU A 72 18.35 -8.41 4.25
C GLU A 72 17.61 -7.61 3.18
N ILE A 73 16.90 -6.53 3.54
CA ILE A 73 15.96 -5.82 2.65
C ILE A 73 16.58 -5.37 1.32
N ASN A 74 17.85 -4.96 1.32
CA ASN A 74 18.58 -4.54 0.11
C ASN A 74 18.79 -5.67 -0.93
N ASN A 75 18.55 -6.92 -0.54
CA ASN A 75 18.57 -8.08 -1.42
C ASN A 75 17.17 -8.52 -1.87
N TRP A 76 16.13 -7.77 -1.54
CA TRP A 76 14.76 -8.15 -1.86
C TRP A 76 14.33 -7.63 -3.22
N VAL A 77 13.42 -8.37 -3.83
CA VAL A 77 12.76 -8.00 -5.07
C VAL A 77 11.25 -8.03 -4.94
N VAL A 78 10.57 -7.14 -5.65
CA VAL A 78 9.11 -7.13 -5.79
C VAL A 78 8.72 -7.93 -7.03
N ASN A 79 7.73 -8.81 -6.93
CA ASN A 79 7.27 -9.55 -8.10
C ASN A 79 6.68 -8.64 -9.19
N LEU A 80 6.70 -9.14 -10.42
CA LEU A 80 6.09 -8.50 -11.58
C LEU A 80 4.76 -9.17 -11.93
N PRO A 81 3.84 -8.46 -12.60
CA PRO A 81 2.68 -9.09 -13.22
C PRO A 81 3.13 -10.25 -14.13
N SER A 82 2.55 -11.44 -13.96
CA SER A 82 2.88 -12.62 -14.78
C SER A 82 1.95 -12.81 -15.98
N LYS A 83 0.90 -11.98 -16.08
CA LYS A 83 -0.11 -12.02 -17.14
C LYS A 83 -0.86 -10.70 -17.23
N SER A 84 -1.49 -10.47 -18.38
CA SER A 84 -2.49 -9.40 -18.56
C SER A 84 -3.58 -9.48 -17.49
N ALA A 85 -4.23 -8.35 -17.20
CA ALA A 85 -5.38 -8.37 -16.32
C ALA A 85 -6.57 -9.07 -16.99
N GLN A 86 -7.49 -9.64 -16.20
CA GLN A 86 -8.64 -10.35 -16.74
C GLN A 86 -9.57 -9.41 -17.52
N GLU A 87 -10.17 -9.89 -18.61
CA GLU A 87 -11.01 -9.09 -19.51
C GLU A 87 -12.47 -8.94 -19.08
N LYS A 88 -13.00 -9.77 -18.15
CA LYS A 88 -14.39 -9.65 -17.66
C LYS A 88 -14.47 -9.64 -16.13
N ALA A 89 -15.28 -8.74 -15.58
CA ALA A 89 -15.66 -8.79 -14.16
C ALA A 89 -16.72 -9.89 -13.99
N THR A 90 -16.56 -10.73 -12.97
CA THR A 90 -17.46 -11.87 -12.74
C THR A 90 -18.82 -11.44 -12.18
N ARG A 91 -18.89 -10.27 -11.53
CA ARG A 91 -20.12 -9.64 -11.01
C ARG A 91 -20.05 -8.11 -11.07
N GLN A 92 -21.17 -7.44 -11.37
CA GLN A 92 -21.26 -5.98 -11.53
C GLN A 92 -21.17 -5.19 -10.21
N ASP A 93 -21.40 -5.83 -9.07
CA ASP A 93 -21.35 -5.26 -7.72
C ASP A 93 -20.02 -5.54 -6.98
N SER A 94 -19.01 -6.04 -7.71
CA SER A 94 -17.70 -6.37 -7.13
C SER A 94 -16.71 -5.20 -7.17
N GLU A 95 -15.71 -5.23 -6.27
CA GLU A 95 -14.55 -4.32 -6.34
C GLU A 95 -13.89 -4.36 -7.73
N SER A 96 -13.82 -5.54 -8.38
CA SER A 96 -13.29 -5.67 -9.75
C SER A 96 -14.14 -4.98 -10.83
N ALA A 97 -15.45 -4.78 -10.63
CA ALA A 97 -16.26 -3.98 -11.52
C ALA A 97 -16.04 -2.48 -11.29
N LEU A 98 -15.86 -2.08 -10.03
CA LEU A 98 -15.50 -0.71 -9.66
C LEU A 98 -14.11 -0.33 -10.21
N GLU A 99 -13.10 -1.18 -10.07
CA GLU A 99 -11.75 -1.01 -10.61
C GLU A 99 -11.78 -0.62 -12.10
N ARG A 100 -12.52 -1.38 -12.91
CA ARG A 100 -12.63 -1.13 -14.37
C ARG A 100 -13.28 0.20 -14.67
N LYS A 101 -14.37 0.52 -13.98
CA LYS A 101 -15.07 1.78 -14.18
C LYS A 101 -14.19 2.96 -13.79
N VAL A 102 -13.43 2.83 -12.70
CA VAL A 102 -12.46 3.84 -12.31
C VAL A 102 -11.36 3.96 -13.34
N LEU A 103 -10.82 2.85 -13.87
CA LEU A 103 -9.87 2.90 -14.97
C LEU A 103 -10.43 3.63 -16.18
N GLU A 104 -11.69 3.40 -16.58
CA GLU A 104 -12.34 4.13 -17.67
C GLU A 104 -12.38 5.63 -17.39
N ILE A 105 -12.77 6.03 -16.17
CA ILE A 105 -12.79 7.44 -15.76
C ILE A 105 -11.38 8.05 -15.76
N LEU A 106 -10.38 7.32 -15.27
CA LEU A 106 -8.96 7.71 -15.33
C LEU A 106 -8.42 7.67 -16.77
N SER A 107 -9.06 6.96 -17.69
CA SER A 107 -8.67 6.84 -19.10
C SER A 107 -9.11 8.00 -19.98
N ALA A 108 -9.89 8.94 -19.43
CA ALA A 108 -10.26 10.16 -20.12
C ALA A 108 -9.08 11.16 -20.31
N ASP A 109 -7.88 10.84 -19.83
CA ASP A 109 -6.66 11.63 -20.07
C ASP A 109 -5.42 10.80 -20.44
N ASN A 110 -4.35 11.51 -20.82
CA ASN A 110 -3.07 10.97 -21.25
C ASN A 110 -2.17 10.43 -20.12
N ARG A 111 -2.67 10.23 -18.89
CA ARG A 111 -1.86 9.67 -17.79
C ARG A 111 -1.57 8.19 -18.00
N HIS A 112 -0.37 7.76 -17.62
CA HIS A 112 -0.06 6.33 -17.54
C HIS A 112 -0.80 5.71 -16.37
N LYS A 113 -1.34 4.51 -16.55
CA LYS A 113 -2.20 3.86 -15.57
C LYS A 113 -2.20 2.36 -15.74
N GLY A 114 -2.54 1.65 -14.68
CA GLY A 114 -2.68 0.21 -14.69
C GLY A 114 -3.46 -0.29 -13.48
N GLN A 115 -3.65 -1.60 -13.43
CA GLN A 115 -4.36 -2.27 -12.36
C GLN A 115 -3.63 -3.50 -11.89
N GLN A 116 -3.94 -3.92 -10.65
CA GLN A 116 -3.47 -5.15 -10.04
C GLN A 116 -1.94 -5.29 -10.11
N LEU A 117 -1.22 -4.28 -9.62
CA LEU A 117 0.24 -4.27 -9.61
C LEU A 117 0.76 -5.07 -8.39
N PRO A 118 1.47 -6.19 -8.57
CA PRO A 118 1.89 -7.04 -7.46
C PRO A 118 2.87 -6.36 -6.50
N THR A 119 2.77 -6.72 -5.22
CA THR A 119 3.62 -6.20 -4.13
C THR A 119 4.19 -7.30 -3.25
N GLY A 120 4.29 -8.52 -3.76
CA GLY A 120 4.92 -9.65 -3.07
C GLY A 120 6.43 -9.47 -3.04
N LEU A 121 7.03 -9.66 -1.86
CA LEU A 121 8.47 -9.52 -1.63
C LEU A 121 9.16 -10.87 -1.61
N PHE A 122 10.30 -10.95 -2.27
CA PHE A 122 11.08 -12.17 -2.42
C PHE A 122 12.57 -11.90 -2.22
N LYS A 123 13.32 -12.92 -1.80
CA LYS A 123 14.77 -12.85 -1.65
C LYS A 123 15.46 -13.06 -2.99
N LYS A 124 16.10 -12.02 -3.53
CA LYS A 124 16.91 -11.97 -4.76
C LYS A 124 16.19 -12.28 -6.08
N GLN A 125 15.30 -13.27 -6.10
CA GLN A 125 14.54 -13.72 -7.27
C GLN A 125 13.11 -14.09 -6.87
N VAL A 126 12.20 -14.21 -7.83
CA VAL A 126 10.79 -14.56 -7.56
C VAL A 126 10.60 -16.08 -7.67
N SER A 127 10.34 -16.75 -6.55
CA SER A 127 9.92 -18.16 -6.48
C SER A 127 9.24 -18.48 -5.14
N GLU A 128 8.54 -19.60 -5.04
CA GLU A 128 7.96 -20.03 -3.75
C GLU A 128 9.02 -20.17 -2.65
N ALA A 129 10.18 -20.75 -2.97
CA ALA A 129 11.28 -20.96 -2.02
C ALA A 129 11.93 -19.66 -1.52
N THR A 130 11.76 -18.56 -2.26
CA THR A 130 12.34 -17.25 -1.92
C THR A 130 11.30 -16.25 -1.45
N ALA A 131 10.03 -16.65 -1.34
CA ALA A 131 8.96 -15.78 -0.87
C ALA A 131 9.25 -15.31 0.56
N ILE A 132 9.13 -14.00 0.76
CA ILE A 132 9.27 -13.36 2.08
C ILE A 132 7.90 -12.96 2.58
N THR A 133 7.09 -12.37 1.70
CA THR A 133 5.67 -12.08 1.96
C THR A 133 4.78 -12.89 1.01
N PRO A 134 3.48 -13.02 1.28
CA PRO A 134 2.55 -13.63 0.33
C PRO A 134 2.57 -12.86 -1.00
N GLY A 135 2.59 -13.58 -2.13
CA GLY A 135 2.69 -12.98 -3.46
C GLY A 135 1.40 -13.01 -4.30
N SER A 136 0.59 -14.06 -4.20
CA SER A 136 -0.50 -14.34 -5.15
C SER A 136 -1.74 -13.44 -5.03
N ASN A 137 -1.94 -12.77 -3.88
CA ASN A 137 -3.13 -11.95 -3.58
C ASN A 137 -2.77 -10.56 -3.01
N SER A 138 -1.54 -10.09 -3.19
CA SER A 138 -1.12 -8.77 -2.72
C SER A 138 -0.82 -7.90 -3.93
N CYS A 139 -1.80 -7.10 -4.33
CA CYS A 139 -1.71 -6.26 -5.50
C CYS A 139 -2.30 -4.89 -5.17
N ILE A 140 -1.63 -3.83 -5.62
CA ILE A 140 -2.22 -2.51 -5.72
C ILE A 140 -3.37 -2.59 -6.72
N ASP A 141 -4.57 -2.18 -6.29
CA ASP A 141 -5.78 -2.26 -7.12
C ASP A 141 -5.61 -1.45 -8.40
N LEU A 142 -5.32 -0.14 -8.28
CA LEU A 142 -5.09 0.77 -9.40
C LEU A 142 -3.90 1.68 -9.14
N TRP A 143 -3.26 2.16 -10.20
CA TRP A 143 -2.21 3.15 -10.12
C TRP A 143 -2.22 4.10 -11.31
N GLU A 144 -1.68 5.29 -11.11
CA GLU A 144 -1.37 6.23 -12.19
C GLU A 144 0.01 6.86 -11.99
N PHE A 145 0.68 7.18 -13.10
CA PHE A 145 1.92 7.91 -13.11
C PHE A 145 1.85 9.09 -14.08
N HIS A 146 2.11 10.29 -13.58
CA HIS A 146 2.08 11.53 -14.35
C HIS A 146 2.97 12.59 -13.70
N ASP A 147 3.80 13.28 -14.50
CA ASP A 147 4.62 14.42 -14.08
C ASP A 147 5.46 14.20 -12.80
N GLY A 148 5.86 12.96 -12.55
CA GLY A 148 6.64 12.56 -11.39
C GLY A 148 5.82 12.22 -10.14
N GLU A 149 4.50 12.30 -10.20
CA GLU A 149 3.61 11.76 -9.18
C GLU A 149 3.23 10.31 -9.52
N PHE A 150 3.53 9.40 -8.61
CA PHE A 150 3.05 8.02 -8.66
C PHE A 150 1.94 7.82 -7.63
N ARG A 151 0.70 7.76 -8.10
CA ARG A 151 -0.49 7.62 -7.26
C ARG A 151 -0.94 6.16 -7.24
N ILE A 152 -1.18 5.67 -6.03
CA ILE A 152 -1.53 4.28 -5.71
C ILE A 152 -2.91 4.33 -5.08
N TYR A 153 -3.88 3.66 -5.69
CA TYR A 153 -5.26 3.66 -5.22
C TYR A 153 -5.58 2.34 -4.52
N GLU A 154 -6.24 2.45 -3.37
CA GLU A 154 -6.87 1.34 -2.66
C GLU A 154 -8.39 1.57 -2.68
N LEU A 155 -9.13 0.59 -3.22
CA LEU A 155 -10.57 0.71 -3.44
C LEU A 155 -11.36 0.00 -2.34
N LYS A 156 -12.53 0.57 -2.02
CA LYS A 156 -13.56 -0.13 -1.24
C LYS A 156 -14.95 0.18 -1.77
N ILE A 157 -15.75 -0.86 -1.92
CA ILE A 157 -17.19 -0.75 -2.17
C ILE A 157 -17.93 -0.33 -0.89
N ASP A 158 -19.11 0.27 -1.04
CA ASP A 158 -19.93 0.81 0.06
C ASP A 158 -20.25 -0.18 1.18
N SER A 159 -20.38 -1.46 0.85
CA SER A 159 -20.65 -2.56 1.78
C SER A 159 -19.42 -3.00 2.57
N ASN A 160 -18.21 -2.60 2.15
CA ASN A 160 -16.95 -2.96 2.77
C ASN A 160 -16.30 -1.73 3.44
N GLN A 161 -16.64 -1.51 4.71
CA GLN A 161 -16.11 -0.38 5.51
C GLN A 161 -15.01 -0.82 6.48
N GLY A 162 -14.26 -1.86 6.14
CA GLY A 162 -13.15 -2.35 6.96
C GLY A 162 -12.11 -1.27 7.22
N ILE A 163 -11.60 -1.20 8.45
CA ILE A 163 -10.59 -0.20 8.82
C ILE A 163 -9.23 -0.49 8.15
N GLY A 164 -9.00 -1.74 7.75
CA GLY A 164 -7.75 -2.24 7.18
C GLY A 164 -7.34 -1.63 5.84
N ILE A 165 -8.21 -0.86 5.18
CA ILE A 165 -7.90 -0.09 3.97
C ILE A 165 -6.66 0.81 4.16
N LEU A 166 -6.50 1.39 5.36
CA LEU A 166 -5.35 2.24 5.69
C LEU A 166 -4.07 1.42 5.80
N SER A 167 -4.09 0.33 6.56
CA SER A 167 -2.95 -0.56 6.71
C SER A 167 -2.49 -1.19 5.38
N GLU A 168 -3.42 -1.47 4.48
CA GLU A 168 -3.14 -2.00 3.15
C GLU A 168 -2.51 -0.95 2.23
N LEU A 169 -3.13 0.23 2.13
CA LEU A 169 -2.57 1.33 1.34
C LEU A 169 -1.18 1.73 1.85
N MET A 170 -0.99 1.79 3.17
CA MET A 170 0.33 2.04 3.78
C MET A 170 1.37 0.99 3.41
N PHE A 171 0.98 -0.28 3.33
CA PHE A 171 1.90 -1.32 2.88
C PHE A 171 2.32 -1.07 1.42
N TYR A 172 1.36 -0.77 0.54
CA TYR A 172 1.63 -0.55 -0.87
C TYR A 172 2.53 0.65 -1.14
N VAL A 173 2.23 1.81 -0.55
CA VAL A 173 3.05 3.01 -0.74
C VAL A 173 4.47 2.83 -0.19
N ASN A 174 4.65 2.09 0.90
CA ASN A 174 5.98 1.81 1.45
C ASN A 174 6.80 0.88 0.56
N VAL A 175 6.18 -0.17 -0.01
CA VAL A 175 6.86 -1.04 -0.99
C VAL A 175 7.31 -0.21 -2.20
N MET A 176 6.44 0.65 -2.71
CA MET A 176 6.78 1.51 -3.86
C MET A 176 7.81 2.59 -3.50
N ASN A 177 7.81 3.09 -2.27
CA ASN A 177 8.83 4.03 -1.79
C ASN A 177 10.20 3.37 -1.66
N ASP A 178 10.24 2.12 -1.17
CA ASP A 178 11.48 1.35 -1.14
C ASP A 178 12.01 1.04 -2.54
N LEU A 179 11.12 0.75 -3.51
CA LEU A 179 11.48 0.58 -4.92
C LEU A 179 12.07 1.88 -5.50
N LYS A 180 11.36 3.00 -5.32
CA LYS A 180 11.80 4.33 -5.76
C LYS A 180 13.18 4.69 -5.21
N ASN A 181 13.44 4.37 -3.95
CA ASN A 181 14.71 4.69 -3.28
C ASN A 181 15.79 3.61 -3.46
N GLY A 182 15.55 2.57 -4.28
CA GLY A 182 16.50 1.50 -4.56
C GLY A 182 16.80 0.57 -3.37
N ILE A 183 15.99 0.62 -2.31
CA ILE A 183 16.07 -0.27 -1.13
C ILE A 183 15.63 -1.67 -1.52
N ILE A 184 14.59 -1.79 -2.35
CA ILE A 184 14.21 -3.05 -3.00
C ILE A 184 14.20 -2.85 -4.51
N LYS A 185 14.22 -3.94 -5.28
CA LYS A 185 14.37 -3.87 -6.75
C LYS A 185 13.26 -4.62 -7.47
N TYR A 186 13.06 -4.33 -8.75
CA TYR A 186 12.38 -5.27 -9.63
C TYR A 186 13.34 -6.38 -10.08
N PRO A 187 12.86 -7.62 -10.27
CA PRO A 187 13.62 -8.66 -10.92
C PRO A 187 13.82 -8.32 -12.39
N GLN A 188 14.86 -8.88 -12.99
CA GLN A 188 15.02 -8.84 -14.44
C GLN A 188 13.98 -9.76 -15.08
N ALA A 189 13.11 -9.23 -15.94
CA ALA A 189 12.13 -10.00 -16.68
C ALA A 189 11.99 -9.48 -18.12
N LYS A 190 11.78 -10.41 -19.05
CA LYS A 190 11.55 -10.11 -20.46
C LYS A 190 10.10 -9.70 -20.72
N ASP A 191 9.17 -10.42 -20.11
CA ASP A 191 7.74 -10.16 -20.30
C ASP A 191 7.27 -9.04 -19.36
N ARG A 192 6.51 -8.10 -19.92
CA ARG A 192 5.95 -6.96 -19.20
C ARG A 192 4.45 -6.92 -19.47
N TYR A 193 3.66 -6.80 -18.40
CA TYR A 193 2.20 -6.74 -18.46
C TYR A 193 1.67 -5.61 -17.59
N ARG A 194 0.42 -5.20 -17.85
CA ARG A 194 -0.31 -4.22 -17.02
C ARG A 194 0.43 -2.87 -16.93
N ASN A 195 1.10 -2.46 -18.02
CA ASN A 195 1.84 -1.21 -18.18
C ASN A 195 3.01 -1.02 -17.19
N ILE A 196 3.53 -2.12 -16.61
CA ILE A 196 4.61 -2.10 -15.61
C ILE A 196 5.92 -1.50 -16.13
N GLU A 197 6.15 -1.55 -17.45
CA GLU A 197 7.30 -0.92 -18.11
C GLU A 197 7.42 0.56 -17.77
N THR A 198 6.28 1.27 -17.66
CA THR A 198 6.27 2.71 -17.34
C THR A 198 6.87 2.95 -15.95
N ILE A 199 6.47 2.13 -14.97
CA ILE A 199 6.93 2.28 -13.58
C ILE A 199 8.38 1.85 -13.45
N ILE A 200 8.78 0.76 -14.10
CA ILE A 200 10.18 0.32 -14.13
C ILE A 200 11.06 1.44 -14.69
N GLU A 201 10.71 1.99 -15.85
CA GLU A 201 11.48 3.07 -16.46
C GLU A 201 11.50 4.33 -15.59
N ALA A 202 10.39 4.68 -14.95
CA ALA A 202 10.31 5.84 -14.08
C ALA A 202 11.20 5.71 -12.84
N ILE A 203 11.32 4.50 -12.29
CA ILE A 203 12.25 4.19 -11.20
C ILE A 203 13.71 4.26 -11.70
N GLU A 204 14.02 3.60 -12.81
CA GLU A 204 15.37 3.57 -13.39
C GLU A 204 15.89 4.96 -13.76
N LYS A 205 15.00 5.82 -14.29
CA LYS A 205 15.31 7.21 -14.64
C LYS A 205 15.20 8.18 -13.45
N GLY A 206 14.76 7.72 -12.28
CA GLY A 206 14.56 8.57 -11.10
C GLY A 206 13.51 9.66 -11.28
N THR A 207 12.50 9.45 -12.13
CA THR A 207 11.47 10.46 -12.45
C THR A 207 10.32 10.47 -11.47
N ILE A 208 10.10 9.39 -10.70
CA ILE A 208 9.15 9.39 -9.59
C ILE A 208 9.69 10.29 -8.48
N LYS A 209 9.05 11.45 -8.28
CA LYS A 209 9.39 12.43 -7.23
C LYS A 209 8.58 12.16 -5.97
N THR A 210 7.29 11.92 -6.14
CA THR A 210 6.31 11.82 -5.05
C THR A 210 5.49 10.55 -5.20
N ILE A 211 5.26 9.85 -4.08
CA ILE A 211 4.31 8.75 -4.00
C ILE A 211 3.08 9.25 -3.23
N VAL A 212 1.90 9.00 -3.79
CA VAL A 212 0.63 9.41 -3.20
C VAL A 212 -0.28 8.20 -3.03
N GLY A 213 -0.61 7.86 -1.79
CA GLY A 213 -1.66 6.89 -1.48
C GLY A 213 -3.03 7.53 -1.57
N VAL A 214 -3.96 6.94 -2.30
CA VAL A 214 -5.32 7.44 -2.47
C VAL A 214 -6.33 6.45 -1.94
N PHE A 215 -7.05 6.84 -0.90
CA PHE A 215 -8.26 6.15 -0.48
C PHE A 215 -9.36 6.42 -1.49
N LEU A 216 -9.80 5.40 -2.21
CA LEU A 216 -10.86 5.53 -3.20
C LEU A 216 -12.11 4.80 -2.73
N ALA A 217 -12.91 5.51 -1.93
CA ALA A 217 -14.11 4.96 -1.32
C ALA A 217 -15.16 6.04 -1.08
N ASN A 218 -16.43 5.67 -1.21
CA ASN A 218 -17.55 6.54 -0.88
C ASN A 218 -17.85 6.49 0.62
N LYS A 219 -17.87 5.27 1.18
CA LYS A 219 -18.02 5.03 2.63
C LYS A 219 -16.73 4.45 3.20
N MET A 220 -16.45 4.80 4.44
CA MET A 220 -15.28 4.35 5.20
C MET A 220 -15.74 3.92 6.59
N HIS A 221 -14.88 3.20 7.31
CA HIS A 221 -15.12 2.88 8.71
C HIS A 221 -15.54 4.13 9.51
N PRO A 222 -16.54 4.09 10.41
CA PRO A 222 -17.07 5.28 11.08
C PRO A 222 -16.02 6.14 11.81
N LEU A 223 -14.99 5.51 12.38
CA LEU A 223 -13.88 6.22 13.05
C LEU A 223 -12.97 6.98 12.09
N LEU A 224 -12.91 6.56 10.81
CA LEU A 224 -12.20 7.27 9.73
C LEU A 224 -13.12 8.31 9.09
N ALA A 225 -14.35 7.93 8.73
CA ALA A 225 -15.26 8.74 7.91
C ALA A 225 -15.55 10.12 8.51
N LYS A 226 -15.80 10.20 9.82
CA LYS A 226 -16.12 11.47 10.49
C LYS A 226 -14.93 12.43 10.59
N ASN A 227 -13.70 11.92 10.44
CA ASN A 227 -12.47 12.64 10.78
C ASN A 227 -11.38 12.51 9.71
N ILE A 228 -11.77 12.19 8.47
CA ILE A 228 -10.82 11.78 7.44
C ILE A 228 -9.73 12.84 7.17
N LYS A 229 -10.06 14.13 7.29
CA LYS A 229 -9.10 15.22 7.12
C LYS A 229 -7.95 15.14 8.14
N GLY A 230 -8.30 15.08 9.42
CA GLY A 230 -7.31 15.02 10.49
C GLY A 230 -6.55 13.69 10.53
N ILE A 231 -7.17 12.60 10.07
CA ILE A 231 -6.47 11.33 9.83
C ILE A 231 -5.44 11.48 8.70
N ILE A 232 -5.81 12.11 7.59
CA ILE A 232 -4.89 12.42 6.47
C ILE A 232 -3.75 13.34 6.92
N GLU A 233 -4.03 14.34 7.76
CA GLU A 233 -2.98 15.21 8.33
C GLU A 233 -1.96 14.40 9.13
N ILE A 234 -2.41 13.48 9.98
CA ILE A 234 -1.49 12.59 10.71
C ILE A 234 -0.68 11.74 9.72
N LEU A 235 -1.34 11.16 8.70
CA LEU A 235 -0.66 10.34 7.69
C LEU A 235 0.39 11.12 6.90
N ASN A 236 0.09 12.38 6.54
CA ASN A 236 0.97 13.24 5.75
C ASN A 236 2.13 13.84 6.56
N ASN A 237 2.04 13.83 7.89
CA ASN A 237 3.14 14.18 8.79
C ASN A 237 4.15 13.02 8.98
N ASN A 238 4.34 12.19 7.96
CA ASN A 238 5.37 11.15 7.97
C ASN A 238 6.74 11.72 7.57
N THR A 239 7.79 11.05 8.00
CA THR A 239 9.19 11.46 7.78
C THR A 239 9.73 11.12 6.38
N VAL A 240 9.00 10.32 5.60
CA VAL A 240 9.47 9.75 4.33
C VAL A 240 8.91 10.45 3.08
N GLY A 241 8.08 11.48 3.26
CA GLY A 241 7.55 12.32 2.18
C GLY A 241 6.49 11.62 1.31
N ILE A 242 5.85 10.57 1.81
CA ILE A 242 4.69 9.95 1.15
C ILE A 242 3.46 10.83 1.41
N LEU A 243 2.61 11.05 0.41
CA LEU A 243 1.36 11.78 0.61
C LEU A 243 0.17 10.82 0.62
N PHE A 244 -0.90 11.24 1.26
CA PHE A 244 -2.16 10.54 1.38
C PHE A 244 -3.31 11.50 1.11
N GLU A 245 -4.33 11.02 0.41
CA GLU A 245 -5.56 11.76 0.15
C GLU A 245 -6.77 10.82 0.07
N LYS A 246 -7.98 11.38 0.15
CA LYS A 246 -9.23 10.64 -0.02
C LYS A 246 -10.03 11.19 -1.19
N LYS A 247 -10.43 10.29 -2.08
CA LYS A 247 -11.34 10.57 -3.18
C LYS A 247 -12.60 9.72 -3.06
N SER A 248 -13.68 10.20 -3.66
CA SER A 248 -14.94 9.48 -3.79
C SER A 248 -15.30 9.34 -5.26
N ILE A 249 -15.99 8.26 -5.58
CA ILE A 249 -16.41 7.94 -6.94
C ILE A 249 -17.90 8.24 -7.05
N SER A 250 -18.23 9.22 -7.89
CA SER A 250 -19.57 9.31 -8.47
C SER A 250 -19.61 8.53 -9.77
N TYR A 251 -20.78 8.04 -10.18
CA TYR A 251 -20.92 7.18 -11.37
C TYR A 251 -20.32 7.78 -12.66
N ASP A 252 -20.06 9.09 -12.71
CA ASP A 252 -19.52 9.77 -13.88
C ASP A 252 -18.17 10.48 -13.64
N LYS A 253 -17.72 10.64 -12.38
CA LYS A 253 -16.52 11.44 -12.02
C LYS A 253 -15.90 11.01 -10.69
N ILE A 254 -14.57 11.16 -10.57
CA ILE A 254 -13.85 11.07 -9.30
C ILE A 254 -13.79 12.46 -8.66
N ASN A 255 -14.29 12.59 -7.42
CA ASN A 255 -14.31 13.84 -6.67
C ASN A 255 -13.29 13.77 -5.53
N ILE A 256 -12.50 14.83 -5.36
CA ILE A 256 -11.63 14.99 -4.20
C ILE A 256 -12.50 15.35 -2.99
N VAL A 257 -12.31 14.65 -1.89
CA VAL A 257 -13.00 14.98 -0.64
C VAL A 257 -12.02 15.74 0.22
N ASN A 258 -12.14 17.07 0.16
CA ASN A 258 -11.37 17.99 0.98
C ASN A 258 -11.81 17.95 2.43
#